data_AF-J3HTZ1-F1
#
_entry.id   AF-J3HTZ1-F1
#
_cell.length_a   1.000
_cell.length_b   1.000
_cell.length_c   1.000
_cell.angle_alpha   90.00
_cell.angle_beta   90.00
_cell.angle_gamma   90.00
#
_symmetry.space_group_name_H-M   'P 1'
#
loop_
_entity.id
_entity.type
_entity.pdbx_description
1 polymer ?
#
loop_
_entity_poly.entity_id
_entity_poly.type
_entity_poly.pdbx_seq_one_letter_code
_entity_poly.pdbx_strand_id
1 'polypeptide(L)'
;MTSFSPRPATNGDRPVIWTVSVSRLSELMRDITLEFDGMADIEPIHLGFDDAVRQLRERLAGERCDVVISAGSNGAYLKSRLPVPVVVVRASGLDAMQALARARKLSSRIALVTYQDGMPALAEFQQAFGLDIVQRTYATEEEARAQVNDLKNDGVEAIVGAGLITDLAIEAGLQGVFIYSAATVRQAFEDALELARLTQLEAGRQRAAPVSESLRARHHVSDLRGESKAMEAVRQSITLLARSPASVLIEGETGSGKELAAQAIHRAHPLAQGRAQHPFVAVNCGALAESLLESELFGHEEGAFTGARRGGRAGLFEAAHGGTLLLDEIGEMPLPLQTRLLRVLEERQVIRVGGTRAIPINVRIISATHCALQARVREGRFRADLYYRLAVLRLYLPPLRERTQDLPQLAQWCLKQALAELEVRAHPNLHAELARCMPLLAGYGWPGNVRELRNVMQRVALWLGG
;
A
#
# COMPACT_ATOMS: atom_id res chain seq x y z
N MET A 1 14.17 -36.66 10.23
CA MET A 1 15.28 -35.70 10.14
C MET A 1 15.57 -35.45 8.67
N THR A 2 14.93 -34.42 8.11
CA THR A 2 15.18 -33.92 6.76
C THR A 2 15.31 -32.42 6.92
N SER A 3 16.56 -31.95 6.85
CA SER A 3 16.93 -30.56 7.05
C SER A 3 16.32 -29.69 5.95
N PHE A 4 15.47 -28.74 6.33
CA PHE A 4 15.15 -27.58 5.50
C PHE A 4 16.40 -26.70 5.41
N SER A 5 17.20 -26.87 4.35
CA SER A 5 18.13 -25.81 3.95
C SER A 5 17.34 -24.75 3.17
N PRO A 6 17.38 -23.48 3.57
CA PRO A 6 16.81 -22.42 2.77
C PRO A 6 17.58 -22.32 1.44
N ARG A 7 16.85 -22.25 0.33
CA ARG A 7 17.43 -21.95 -0.99
C ARG A 7 18.16 -20.60 -0.91
N PRO A 8 19.34 -20.46 -1.54
CA PRO A 8 19.99 -19.16 -1.62
C PRO A 8 19.11 -18.20 -2.41
N ALA A 9 18.88 -17.00 -1.88
CA ALA A 9 18.16 -15.94 -2.55
C ALA A 9 18.84 -15.63 -3.88
N THR A 10 18.10 -15.73 -4.99
CA THR A 10 18.57 -15.29 -6.29
C THR A 10 18.68 -13.76 -6.29
N ASN A 11 19.60 -13.22 -7.09
CA ASN A 11 20.04 -11.81 -7.12
C ASN A 11 18.94 -10.77 -7.48
N GLY A 12 17.66 -11.14 -7.48
CA GLY A 12 16.51 -10.27 -7.80
C GLY A 12 15.61 -9.90 -6.61
N ASP A 13 15.93 -10.36 -5.40
CA ASP A 13 15.08 -10.18 -4.19
C ASP A 13 15.57 -9.07 -3.23
N ARG A 14 16.72 -8.45 -3.50
CA ARG A 14 17.24 -7.40 -2.63
C ARG A 14 16.45 -6.10 -2.79
N PRO A 15 16.18 -5.36 -1.70
CA PRO A 15 15.69 -3.99 -1.76
C PRO A 15 16.59 -3.11 -2.62
N VAL A 16 15.98 -2.31 -3.50
CA VAL A 16 16.70 -1.26 -4.23
C VAL A 16 16.46 0.08 -3.54
N ILE A 17 17.52 0.66 -2.99
CA ILE A 17 17.47 1.91 -2.22
C ILE A 17 18.25 2.99 -2.97
N TRP A 18 17.62 4.13 -3.20
CA TRP A 18 18.30 5.29 -3.78
C TRP A 18 18.63 6.31 -2.71
N THR A 19 19.91 6.66 -2.56
CA THR A 19 20.33 7.73 -1.65
C THR A 19 20.44 9.03 -2.43
N VAL A 20 19.71 10.06 -2.00
CA VAL A 20 19.66 11.36 -2.68
C VAL A 20 20.23 12.42 -1.75
N SER A 21 21.45 12.85 -2.05
CA SER A 21 22.20 13.73 -1.18
C SER A 21 23.04 14.73 -1.98
N VAL A 22 23.29 15.87 -1.35
CA VAL A 22 24.24 16.88 -1.81
C VAL A 22 25.38 17.01 -0.81
N SER A 23 26.53 17.50 -1.29
CA SER A 23 27.70 17.86 -0.47
C SER A 23 28.10 16.78 0.56
N ARG A 24 28.34 17.16 1.81
CA ARG A 24 28.91 16.30 2.88
C ARG A 24 28.03 15.12 3.28
N LEU A 25 26.72 15.19 3.04
CA LEU A 25 25.85 14.05 3.30
C LEU A 25 26.20 12.86 2.41
N SER A 26 26.66 13.13 1.19
CA SER A 26 27.03 12.09 0.23
C SER A 26 28.22 11.26 0.69
N GLU A 27 29.19 11.89 1.36
CA GLU A 27 30.34 11.21 1.95
C GLU A 27 29.89 10.31 3.10
N LEU A 28 29.10 10.87 4.03
CA LEU A 28 28.59 10.12 5.17
C LEU A 28 27.71 8.94 4.74
N MET A 29 26.84 9.13 3.73
CA MET A 29 26.03 8.04 3.19
C MET A 29 26.88 6.99 2.49
N ARG A 30 27.94 7.37 1.77
CA ARG A 30 28.84 6.43 1.10
C ARG A 30 29.52 5.50 2.10
N ASP A 31 30.01 6.04 3.22
CA ASP A 31 30.65 5.24 4.27
C ASP A 31 29.67 4.24 4.89
N ILE A 32 28.43 4.68 5.13
CA ILE A 32 27.37 3.83 5.68
C ILE A 32 26.88 2.79 4.66
N THR A 33 26.82 3.11 3.37
CA THR A 33 26.41 2.17 2.32
C THR A 33 27.19 0.85 2.39
N LEU A 34 28.50 0.92 2.66
CA LEU A 34 29.37 -0.27 2.79
C LEU A 34 28.91 -1.24 3.89
N GLU A 35 28.25 -0.74 4.94
CA GLU A 35 27.69 -1.57 6.01
C GLU A 35 26.46 -2.38 5.55
N PHE A 36 25.83 -1.96 4.44
CA PHE A 36 24.56 -2.50 3.94
C PHE A 36 24.64 -3.19 2.57
N ASP A 37 25.82 -3.27 1.93
CA ASP A 37 26.04 -3.92 0.61
C ASP A 37 25.50 -5.36 0.51
N GLY A 38 25.45 -6.09 1.63
CA GLY A 38 24.90 -7.44 1.68
C GLY A 38 23.37 -7.51 1.79
N MET A 39 22.71 -6.39 2.08
CA MET A 39 21.29 -6.32 2.48
C MET A 39 20.41 -5.60 1.47
N ALA A 40 20.95 -4.67 0.69
CA ALA A 40 20.24 -3.92 -0.34
C ALA A 40 21.17 -3.54 -1.50
N ASP A 41 20.59 -3.34 -2.67
CA ASP A 41 21.25 -2.69 -3.80
C ASP A 41 21.07 -1.18 -3.62
N ILE A 42 22.14 -0.50 -3.22
CA ILE A 42 22.11 0.93 -2.86
C ILE A 42 22.75 1.73 -3.98
N GLU A 43 22.04 2.74 -4.46
CA GLU A 43 22.54 3.61 -5.52
C GLU A 43 22.58 5.09 -5.11
N PRO A 44 23.76 5.74 -5.19
CA PRO A 44 23.89 7.15 -4.87
C PRO A 44 23.49 8.07 -6.03
N ILE A 45 22.70 9.08 -5.71
CA ILE A 45 22.25 10.13 -6.62
C ILE A 45 22.65 11.49 -6.02
N HIS A 46 23.59 12.14 -6.69
CA HIS A 46 24.21 13.40 -6.23
C HIS A 46 23.51 14.62 -6.81
N LEU A 47 22.20 14.74 -6.57
CA LEU A 47 21.37 15.88 -6.99
C LEU A 47 20.48 16.38 -5.84
N GLY A 48 20.00 17.61 -5.97
CA GLY A 48 19.04 18.23 -5.04
C GLY A 48 17.78 18.74 -5.73
N PHE A 49 16.72 18.92 -4.95
CA PHE A 49 15.49 19.62 -5.30
C PHE A 49 14.90 19.20 -6.66
N ASP A 50 14.64 20.14 -7.57
CA ASP A 50 13.97 19.88 -8.84
C ASP A 50 14.79 18.99 -9.77
N ASP A 51 16.11 19.13 -9.76
CA ASP A 51 16.99 18.28 -10.57
C ASP A 51 16.93 16.82 -10.10
N ALA A 52 16.92 16.62 -8.78
CA ALA A 52 16.69 15.30 -8.21
C ALA A 52 15.31 14.74 -8.58
N VAL A 53 14.23 15.51 -8.41
CA VAL A 53 12.86 15.04 -8.76
C VAL A 53 12.77 14.63 -10.23
N ARG A 54 13.32 15.45 -11.13
CA ARG A 54 13.29 15.21 -12.58
C ARG A 54 14.01 13.91 -12.93
N GLN A 55 15.25 13.75 -12.46
CA GLN A 55 16.05 12.56 -12.74
C GLN A 55 15.42 11.31 -12.09
N LEU A 56 14.99 11.40 -10.83
CA LEU A 56 14.39 10.28 -10.12
C LEU A 56 13.11 9.80 -10.82
N ARG A 57 12.25 10.72 -11.28
CA ARG A 57 11.04 10.36 -12.04
C ARG A 57 11.36 9.71 -13.38
N GLU A 58 12.38 10.19 -14.09
CA GLU A 58 12.83 9.60 -15.35
C GLU A 58 13.37 8.18 -15.13
N ARG A 59 14.21 8.00 -14.12
CA ARG A 59 14.76 6.68 -13.77
C ARG A 59 13.69 5.71 -13.28
N LEU A 60 12.75 6.17 -12.44
CA LEU A 60 11.59 5.37 -11.99
C LEU A 60 10.72 4.85 -13.14
N ALA A 61 10.83 5.42 -14.35
CA ALA A 61 10.11 4.93 -15.52
C ALA A 61 10.67 3.60 -16.08
N GLY A 62 11.95 3.30 -15.85
CA GLY A 62 12.63 2.12 -16.38
C GLY A 62 13.33 1.26 -15.32
N GLU A 63 13.51 1.80 -14.11
CA GLU A 63 14.30 1.20 -13.05
C GLU A 63 13.46 0.98 -11.80
N ARG A 64 13.82 -0.05 -11.04
CA ARG A 64 13.19 -0.35 -9.77
C ARG A 64 13.84 0.49 -8.67
N CYS A 65 13.03 1.18 -7.89
CA CYS A 65 13.42 1.77 -6.61
C CYS A 65 12.32 1.43 -5.60
N ASP A 66 12.68 0.81 -4.48
CA ASP A 66 11.72 0.47 -3.43
C ASP A 66 11.58 1.64 -2.44
N VAL A 67 12.69 2.31 -2.09
CA VAL A 67 12.72 3.42 -1.12
C VAL A 67 13.80 4.43 -1.49
N VAL A 68 13.53 5.71 -1.25
CA VAL A 68 14.51 6.80 -1.36
C VAL A 68 14.92 7.27 0.05
N ILE A 69 16.21 7.46 0.28
CA ILE A 69 16.74 8.09 1.51
C ILE A 69 17.25 9.49 1.15
N SER A 70 16.83 10.50 1.90
CA SER A 70 17.38 11.86 1.77
C SER A 70 17.31 12.58 3.12
N ALA A 71 17.80 13.82 3.23
CA ALA A 71 17.85 14.54 4.49
C ALA A 71 17.37 15.99 4.36
N GLY A 72 16.98 16.56 5.50
CA GLY A 72 16.66 17.98 5.64
C GLY A 72 15.61 18.47 4.64
N SER A 73 15.84 19.68 4.11
CA SER A 73 14.96 20.34 3.14
C SER A 73 14.77 19.53 1.86
N ASN A 74 15.84 18.88 1.35
CA ASN A 74 15.76 18.05 0.16
C ASN A 74 14.86 16.82 0.39
N GLY A 75 15.00 16.13 1.52
CA GLY A 75 14.15 14.99 1.85
C GLY A 75 12.68 15.36 1.99
N ALA A 76 12.38 16.49 2.64
CA ALA A 76 11.01 17.01 2.70
C ALA A 76 10.46 17.37 1.31
N TYR A 77 11.30 17.96 0.45
CA TYR A 77 10.95 18.31 -0.92
C TYR A 77 10.59 17.08 -1.77
N LEU A 78 11.42 16.03 -1.71
CA LEU A 78 11.24 14.77 -2.44
C LEU A 78 10.01 13.99 -1.96
N LYS A 79 9.77 13.94 -0.64
CA LYS A 79 8.67 13.18 -0.03
C LYS A 79 7.28 13.55 -0.58
N SER A 80 7.09 14.80 -0.97
CA SER A 80 5.82 15.30 -1.52
C SER A 80 5.69 15.14 -3.05
N ARG A 81 6.77 14.74 -3.74
CA ARG A 81 6.87 14.79 -5.22
C ARG A 81 7.23 13.46 -5.87
N LEU A 82 7.66 12.46 -5.09
CA LEU A 82 7.98 11.13 -5.60
C LEU A 82 6.83 10.14 -5.33
N PRO A 83 6.58 9.18 -6.25
CA PRO A 83 5.59 8.14 -6.06
C PRO A 83 6.09 6.98 -5.18
N VAL A 84 7.38 6.97 -4.84
CA VAL A 84 8.01 5.99 -3.95
C VAL A 84 8.17 6.55 -2.54
N PRO A 85 8.17 5.70 -1.49
CA PRO A 85 8.40 6.15 -0.13
C PRO A 85 9.76 6.84 0.03
N VAL A 86 9.78 7.95 0.78
CA VAL A 86 10.99 8.72 1.09
C VAL A 86 11.23 8.70 2.60
N VAL A 87 12.33 8.08 3.03
CA VAL A 87 12.85 8.16 4.39
C VAL A 87 13.68 9.44 4.51
N VAL A 88 13.26 10.33 5.40
CA VAL A 88 13.93 11.61 5.64
C VAL A 88 14.79 11.51 6.89
N VAL A 89 16.10 11.60 6.74
CA VAL A 89 17.05 11.69 7.84
C VAL A 89 16.79 12.99 8.60
N ARG A 90 16.42 12.87 9.87
CA ARG A 90 16.15 13.99 10.78
C ARG A 90 17.23 14.03 11.85
N ALA A 91 17.79 15.21 12.11
CA ALA A 91 18.79 15.37 13.14
C ALA A 91 18.14 15.16 14.52
N SER A 92 18.71 14.27 15.32
CA SER A 92 18.34 14.07 16.71
C SER A 92 18.91 15.16 17.62
N GLY A 93 18.41 15.26 18.85
CA GLY A 93 19.00 16.15 19.85
C GLY A 93 20.46 15.80 20.15
N LEU A 94 20.83 14.52 20.11
CA LEU A 94 22.22 14.08 20.31
C LEU A 94 23.12 14.54 19.16
N ASP A 95 22.63 14.48 17.91
CA ASP A 95 23.35 14.99 16.74
C ASP A 95 23.65 16.48 16.87
N ALA A 96 22.64 17.26 17.23
CA ALA A 96 22.78 18.69 17.46
C ALA A 96 23.81 18.98 18.56
N MET A 97 23.73 18.27 19.69
CA MET A 97 24.68 18.44 20.80
C MET A 97 26.13 18.12 20.39
N GLN A 98 26.35 17.02 19.67
CA GLN A 98 27.68 16.66 19.17
C GLN A 98 28.21 17.66 18.13
N ALA A 99 27.35 18.11 17.22
CA ALA A 99 27.70 19.12 16.23
C ALA A 99 28.01 20.49 16.88
N LEU A 100 27.21 20.92 17.86
CA LEU A 100 27.44 22.14 18.62
C LEU A 100 28.73 22.06 19.46
N ALA A 101 29.02 20.90 20.06
CA ALA A 101 30.28 20.69 20.76
C ALA A 101 31.50 20.79 19.83
N ARG A 102 31.39 20.29 18.59
CA ARG A 102 32.42 20.47 17.55
C ARG A 102 32.54 21.94 17.14
N ALA A 103 31.42 22.64 16.91
CA ALA A 103 31.41 24.05 16.55
C ALA A 103 32.03 24.93 17.66
N ARG A 104 31.75 24.64 18.94
CA ARG A 104 32.29 25.41 20.07
C ARG A 104 33.82 25.31 20.20
N LYS A 105 34.43 24.22 19.71
CA LYS A 105 35.90 24.11 19.63
C LYS A 105 36.51 25.01 18.58
N LEU A 106 35.72 25.45 17.60
CA LEU A 106 36.16 26.31 16.50
C LEU A 106 35.92 27.79 16.83
N SER A 107 34.79 28.12 17.48
CA SER A 107 34.47 29.49 17.90
C SER A 107 33.60 29.51 19.16
N SER A 108 33.68 30.62 19.91
CA SER A 108 32.79 30.91 21.02
C SER A 108 31.42 31.42 20.58
N ARG A 109 31.24 31.94 19.36
CA ARG A 109 29.95 32.45 18.85
C ARG A 109 29.40 31.53 17.76
N ILE A 110 28.46 30.68 18.16
CA ILE A 110 27.93 29.60 17.32
C ILE A 110 26.41 29.71 17.14
N ALA A 111 25.91 29.25 16.00
CA ALA A 111 24.49 29.16 15.72
C ALA A 111 24.07 27.77 15.22
N LEU A 112 22.80 27.44 15.41
CA LEU A 112 22.14 26.27 14.85
C LEU A 112 21.05 26.75 13.88
N VAL A 113 21.11 26.28 12.63
CA VAL A 113 20.09 26.59 11.62
C VAL A 113 19.45 25.31 11.08
N THR A 114 18.13 25.22 11.18
CA THR A 114 17.33 24.02 10.88
C THR A 114 16.22 24.31 9.89
N TYR A 115 15.73 23.27 9.19
CA TYR A 115 14.66 23.42 8.20
C TYR A 115 13.29 23.29 8.87
N GLN A 116 12.43 24.29 8.68
CA GLN A 116 11.06 24.45 9.20
C GLN A 116 10.91 24.43 10.72
N ASP A 117 11.41 23.40 11.39
CA ASP A 117 11.26 23.18 12.82
C ASP A 117 12.58 23.45 13.55
N GLY A 118 12.53 24.28 14.60
CA GLY A 118 13.64 24.47 15.54
C GLY A 118 13.79 23.26 16.48
N MET A 119 14.63 23.42 17.52
CA MET A 119 14.78 22.39 18.57
C MET A 119 14.29 22.92 19.92
N PRO A 120 13.00 22.79 20.26
CA PRO A 120 12.44 23.29 21.51
C PRO A 120 13.19 22.79 22.76
N ALA A 121 13.53 21.51 22.79
CA ALA A 121 14.29 20.91 23.88
C ALA A 121 15.70 21.53 24.04
N LEU A 122 16.31 22.01 22.95
CA LEU A 122 17.58 22.72 23.02
C LEU A 122 17.39 24.12 23.62
N ALA A 123 16.29 24.81 23.30
CA ALA A 123 16.02 26.14 23.86
C ALA A 123 15.85 26.08 25.39
N GLU A 124 15.10 25.10 25.89
CA GLU A 124 14.96 24.85 27.33
C GLU A 124 16.31 24.53 27.99
N PHE A 125 17.11 23.67 27.37
CA PHE A 125 18.44 23.31 27.84
C PHE A 125 19.38 24.52 27.89
N GLN A 126 19.36 25.36 26.87
CA GLN A 126 20.17 26.58 26.84
C GLN A 126 19.82 27.53 27.98
N GLN A 127 18.53 27.72 28.25
CA GLN A 127 18.06 28.57 29.33
C GLN A 127 18.46 28.02 30.70
N ALA A 128 18.36 26.71 30.91
CA ALA A 128 18.72 26.05 32.16
C ALA A 128 20.23 26.11 32.47
N PHE A 129 21.08 26.05 31.43
CA PHE A 129 22.54 25.98 31.59
C PHE A 129 23.28 27.26 31.17
N GLY A 130 22.55 28.33 30.84
CA GLY A 130 23.14 29.62 30.45
C GLY A 130 23.97 29.56 29.18
N LEU A 131 23.55 28.78 28.19
CA LEU A 131 24.28 28.60 26.93
C LEU A 131 23.81 29.57 25.85
N ASP A 132 24.75 30.38 25.36
CA ASP A 132 24.51 31.27 24.21
C ASP A 132 24.74 30.50 22.89
N ILE A 133 23.64 30.11 22.26
CA ILE A 133 23.58 29.45 20.94
C ILE A 133 22.39 30.05 20.20
N VAL A 134 22.65 30.71 19.08
CA VAL A 134 21.57 31.33 18.29
C VAL A 134 20.84 30.24 17.50
N GLN A 135 19.52 30.10 17.64
CA GLN A 135 18.72 29.17 16.84
C GLN A 135 17.96 29.94 15.75
N ARG A 136 18.06 29.50 14.50
CA ARG A 136 17.26 30.02 13.37
C ARG A 136 16.62 28.87 12.59
N THR A 137 15.55 29.17 11.87
CA THR A 137 14.86 28.24 10.97
C THR A 137 14.74 28.85 9.58
N TYR A 138 14.59 28.00 8.56
CA TYR A 138 14.30 28.42 7.19
C TYR A 138 13.33 27.44 6.52
N ALA A 139 12.56 27.93 5.55
CA ALA A 139 11.68 27.12 4.70
C ALA A 139 12.10 27.15 3.22
N THR A 140 12.83 28.18 2.79
CA THR A 140 13.31 28.35 1.41
C THR A 140 14.82 28.57 1.34
N GLU A 141 15.42 28.39 0.16
CA GLU A 141 16.85 28.67 -0.04
C GLU A 141 17.18 30.16 0.17
N GLU A 142 16.30 31.05 -0.28
CA GLU A 142 16.45 32.50 -0.11
C GLU A 142 16.46 32.87 1.38
N GLU A 143 15.54 32.30 2.16
CA GLU A 143 15.53 32.45 3.63
C GLU A 143 16.80 31.89 4.25
N ALA A 144 17.26 30.71 3.82
CA ALA A 144 18.49 30.10 4.34
C ALA A 144 19.70 31.03 4.14
N ARG A 145 19.83 31.63 2.96
CA ARG A 145 20.91 32.58 2.63
C ARG A 145 20.80 33.87 3.45
N ALA A 146 19.58 34.38 3.63
CA ALA A 146 19.33 35.54 4.49
C ALA A 146 19.75 35.24 5.95
N GLN A 147 19.32 34.10 6.51
CA GLN A 147 19.66 33.72 7.89
C GLN A 147 21.18 33.60 8.10
N VAL A 148 21.91 33.00 7.15
CA VAL A 148 23.37 32.88 7.25
C VAL A 148 24.05 34.26 7.24
N ASN A 149 23.60 35.17 6.38
CA ASN A 149 24.13 36.53 6.30
C ASN A 149 23.82 37.35 7.57
N ASP A 150 22.61 37.22 8.10
CA ASP A 150 22.21 37.89 9.34
C ASP A 150 23.06 37.39 10.52
N LEU A 151 23.26 36.08 10.64
CA LEU A 151 24.12 35.50 11.67
C LEU A 151 25.57 35.97 11.56
N LYS A 152 26.10 36.11 10.34
CA LYS A 152 27.42 36.70 10.10
C LYS A 152 27.49 38.14 10.62
N ASN A 153 26.49 38.95 10.31
CA ASN A 153 26.41 40.34 10.77
C ASN A 153 26.27 40.45 12.30
N ASP A 154 25.58 39.50 12.92
CA ASP A 154 25.45 39.37 14.37
C ASP A 154 26.77 38.90 15.03
N GLY A 155 27.79 38.53 14.23
CA GLY A 155 29.12 38.12 14.66
C GLY A 155 29.23 36.65 15.04
N VAL A 156 28.35 35.79 14.51
CA VAL A 156 28.51 34.33 14.57
C VAL A 156 29.63 33.92 13.63
N GLU A 157 30.52 33.04 14.09
CA GLU A 157 31.68 32.58 13.31
C GLU A 157 31.55 31.11 12.88
N ALA A 158 30.71 30.33 13.55
CA ALA A 158 30.42 28.94 13.19
C ALA A 158 28.92 28.62 13.20
N ILE A 159 28.45 27.96 12.14
CA ILE A 159 27.05 27.56 11.97
C ILE A 159 26.95 26.04 11.88
N VAL A 160 26.09 25.47 12.72
CA VAL A 160 25.65 24.07 12.65
C VAL A 160 24.40 23.98 11.78
N GLY A 161 24.39 23.07 10.81
CA GLY A 161 23.20 22.82 10.01
C GLY A 161 23.32 21.62 9.07
N ALA A 162 22.29 21.42 8.26
CA ALA A 162 22.31 20.43 7.18
C ALA A 162 23.15 20.93 5.99
N GLY A 163 23.19 20.17 4.88
CA GLY A 163 24.04 20.44 3.71
C GLY A 163 23.96 21.89 3.23
N LEU A 164 22.75 22.35 2.85
CA LEU A 164 22.53 23.71 2.35
C LEU A 164 23.08 24.81 3.27
N ILE A 165 22.81 24.72 4.57
CA ILE A 165 23.31 25.70 5.56
C ILE A 165 24.82 25.64 5.68
N THR A 166 25.39 24.44 5.68
CA THR A 166 26.84 24.24 5.78
C THR A 166 27.54 24.87 4.58
N ASP A 167 27.00 24.65 3.38
CA ASP A 167 27.54 25.16 2.13
C ASP A 167 27.45 26.70 2.09
N LEU A 168 26.27 27.26 2.40
CA LEU A 168 26.07 28.71 2.49
C LEU A 168 26.96 29.38 3.55
N ALA A 169 27.18 28.74 4.70
CA ALA A 169 28.06 29.25 5.75
C ALA A 169 29.51 29.35 5.25
N ILE A 170 30.00 28.32 4.57
CA ILE A 170 31.36 28.29 3.99
C ILE A 170 31.50 29.35 2.90
N GLU A 171 30.52 29.48 2.00
CA GLU A 171 30.49 30.53 0.97
C GLU A 171 30.51 31.94 1.57
N ALA A 172 29.82 32.14 2.71
CA ALA A 172 29.85 33.39 3.45
C ALA A 172 31.14 33.62 4.25
N GLY A 173 32.08 32.66 4.26
CA GLY A 173 33.35 32.73 4.99
C GLY A 173 33.25 32.35 6.48
N LEU A 174 32.18 31.68 6.88
CA LEU A 174 31.97 31.13 8.23
C LEU A 174 32.40 29.65 8.30
N GLN A 175 32.58 29.15 9.52
CA GLN A 175 32.80 27.72 9.74
C GLN A 175 31.47 26.95 9.64
N GLY A 176 31.34 26.07 8.64
CA GLY A 176 30.19 25.18 8.48
C GLY A 176 30.40 23.83 9.20
N VAL A 177 29.51 23.51 10.15
CA VAL A 177 29.52 22.23 10.88
C VAL A 177 28.27 21.42 10.53
N PHE A 178 28.50 20.24 9.95
CA PHE A 178 27.43 19.37 9.52
C PHE A 178 26.73 18.69 10.71
N ILE A 179 25.40 18.74 10.71
CA ILE A 179 24.59 18.33 11.87
C ILE A 179 24.46 16.81 12.04
N TYR A 180 24.30 16.03 10.96
CA TYR A 180 23.99 14.61 11.09
C TYR A 180 25.19 13.77 11.53
N SER A 181 24.94 12.78 12.40
CA SER A 181 25.92 11.75 12.75
C SER A 181 25.77 10.49 11.90
N ALA A 182 26.82 9.66 11.90
CA ALA A 182 26.80 8.33 11.32
C ALA A 182 25.67 7.44 11.89
N ALA A 183 25.36 7.59 13.19
CA ALA A 183 24.31 6.81 13.85
C ALA A 183 22.92 7.11 13.28
N THR A 184 22.60 8.39 13.08
CA THR A 184 21.30 8.80 12.53
C THR A 184 21.16 8.45 11.06
N VAL A 185 22.24 8.50 10.28
CA VAL A 185 22.23 8.01 8.90
C VAL A 185 22.03 6.50 8.87
N ARG A 186 22.75 5.73 9.71
CA ARG A 186 22.56 4.27 9.82
C ARG A 186 21.12 3.91 10.17
N GLN A 187 20.50 4.60 11.12
CA GLN A 187 19.09 4.40 11.46
C GLN A 187 18.19 4.61 10.24
N ALA A 188 18.43 5.64 9.42
CA ALA A 188 17.65 5.87 8.21
C ALA A 188 17.80 4.74 7.17
N PHE A 189 18.96 4.09 7.08
CA PHE A 189 19.14 2.90 6.25
C PHE A 189 18.39 1.68 6.80
N GLU A 190 18.40 1.48 8.13
CA GLU A 190 17.62 0.42 8.78
C GLU A 190 16.11 0.63 8.55
N ASP A 191 15.62 1.86 8.75
CA ASP A 191 14.23 2.24 8.50
C ASP A 191 13.85 2.04 7.02
N ALA A 192 14.75 2.37 6.09
CA ALA A 192 14.54 2.16 4.66
C ALA A 192 14.49 0.67 4.29
N LEU A 193 15.32 -0.16 4.89
CA LEU A 193 15.27 -1.61 4.72
C LEU A 193 13.97 -2.21 5.24
N GLU A 194 13.52 -1.79 6.42
CA GLU A 194 12.25 -2.24 6.99
C GLU A 194 11.07 -1.82 6.08
N LEU A 195 11.04 -0.56 5.67
CA LEU A 195 10.01 -0.03 4.78
C LEU A 195 10.02 -0.71 3.41
N ALA A 196 11.19 -0.98 2.85
CA ALA A 196 11.32 -1.69 1.59
C ALA A 196 10.80 -3.13 1.72
N ARG A 197 11.13 -3.83 2.82
CA ARG A 197 10.60 -5.18 3.09
C ARG A 197 9.10 -5.19 3.27
N LEU A 198 8.52 -4.21 3.97
CA LEU A 198 7.07 -4.06 4.11
C LEU A 198 6.40 -3.83 2.75
N THR A 199 6.95 -2.93 1.94
CA THR A 199 6.45 -2.65 0.59
C THR A 199 6.60 -3.87 -0.32
N GLN A 200 7.68 -4.64 -0.18
CA GLN A 200 7.89 -5.92 -0.89
C GLN A 200 6.99 -7.04 -0.36
N LEU A 201 6.59 -7.04 0.91
CA LEU A 201 5.62 -7.99 1.47
C LEU A 201 4.19 -7.64 1.04
N GLU A 202 3.86 -6.37 0.89
CA GLU A 202 2.58 -5.91 0.35
C GLU A 202 2.52 -6.14 -1.16
N ALA A 203 3.53 -5.68 -1.90
CA ALA A 203 3.70 -5.98 -3.32
C ALA A 203 3.87 -7.48 -3.54
N GLY A 204 4.46 -8.22 -2.59
CA GLY A 204 4.64 -9.67 -2.59
C GLY A 204 3.35 -10.39 -2.26
N ARG A 205 2.48 -9.88 -1.38
CA ARG A 205 1.09 -10.38 -1.24
C ARG A 205 0.24 -10.07 -2.47
N GLN A 206 0.57 -9.00 -3.20
CA GLN A 206 -0.06 -8.63 -4.47
C GLN A 206 0.58 -9.33 -5.70
N ARG A 207 1.84 -9.79 -5.62
CA ARG A 207 2.62 -10.47 -6.69
C ARG A 207 2.72 -11.98 -6.51
N ALA A 208 2.64 -12.49 -5.27
CA ALA A 208 2.63 -13.92 -4.92
C ALA A 208 1.24 -14.55 -5.03
N ALA A 209 0.21 -13.76 -5.38
CA ALA A 209 -0.75 -14.27 -6.33
C ALA A 209 -0.14 -14.03 -7.72
N PRO A 210 0.52 -15.03 -8.35
CA PRO A 210 0.55 -14.96 -9.79
C PRO A 210 -0.91 -14.85 -10.21
N VAL A 211 -1.22 -14.00 -11.18
CA VAL A 211 -2.60 -13.90 -11.73
C VAL A 211 -3.13 -15.30 -12.09
N SER A 212 -2.25 -16.29 -12.31
CA SER A 212 -2.57 -17.72 -12.47
C SER A 212 -3.21 -18.43 -11.26
N GLU A 213 -3.08 -17.95 -10.01
CA GLU A 213 -3.82 -18.49 -8.85
C GLU A 213 -5.18 -17.81 -8.64
N SER A 214 -5.28 -16.49 -8.90
CA SER A 214 -6.56 -15.76 -8.95
C SER A 214 -7.40 -16.10 -10.19
N LEU A 215 -6.82 -16.80 -11.17
CA LEU A 215 -7.47 -17.27 -12.40
C LEU A 215 -8.42 -18.47 -12.20
N ARG A 216 -8.48 -19.05 -10.99
CA ARG A 216 -9.33 -20.20 -10.68
C ARG A 216 -10.29 -19.86 -9.56
N ALA A 217 -11.58 -19.82 -9.86
CA ALA A 217 -12.61 -19.86 -8.85
C ALA A 217 -12.49 -21.18 -8.07
N ARG A 218 -12.09 -21.09 -6.80
CA ARG A 218 -11.91 -22.27 -5.91
C ARG A 218 -13.17 -22.55 -5.11
N HIS A 219 -14.00 -21.54 -4.90
CA HIS A 219 -15.12 -21.67 -3.97
C HIS A 219 -16.42 -22.14 -4.62
N HIS A 220 -17.03 -23.14 -4.01
CA HIS A 220 -18.34 -23.68 -4.36
C HIS A 220 -19.44 -23.04 -3.51
N VAL A 221 -20.69 -23.27 -3.91
CA VAL A 221 -21.88 -22.87 -3.13
C VAL A 221 -21.83 -23.42 -1.70
N SER A 222 -21.25 -24.61 -1.51
CA SER A 222 -21.07 -25.25 -0.19
C SER A 222 -20.08 -24.52 0.74
N ASP A 223 -19.20 -23.67 0.19
CA ASP A 223 -18.24 -22.91 0.99
C ASP A 223 -18.89 -21.69 1.67
N LEU A 224 -20.09 -21.29 1.25
CA LEU A 224 -20.92 -20.30 1.93
C LEU A 224 -21.61 -20.92 3.14
N ARG A 225 -20.86 -20.96 4.25
CA ARG A 225 -21.26 -21.54 5.54
C ARG A 225 -22.41 -20.78 6.21
N GLY A 226 -23.24 -21.52 6.92
CA GLY A 226 -24.42 -21.04 7.64
C GLY A 226 -25.66 -21.88 7.30
N GLU A 227 -26.45 -22.22 8.31
CA GLU A 227 -27.67 -23.02 8.20
C GLU A 227 -28.95 -22.17 8.33
N SER A 228 -28.78 -20.87 8.58
CA SER A 228 -29.88 -19.92 8.62
C SER A 228 -30.68 -19.91 7.31
N LYS A 229 -31.99 -19.64 7.42
CA LYS A 229 -32.88 -19.46 6.26
C LYS A 229 -32.35 -18.40 5.29
N ALA A 230 -31.70 -17.37 5.81
CA ALA A 230 -31.10 -16.30 5.01
C ALA A 230 -29.96 -16.83 4.13
N MET A 231 -29.05 -17.64 4.68
CA MET A 231 -27.97 -18.25 3.91
C MET A 231 -28.45 -19.33 2.93
N GLU A 232 -29.51 -20.04 3.28
CA GLU A 232 -30.15 -20.98 2.36
C GLU A 232 -30.75 -20.26 1.14
N ALA A 233 -31.45 -19.14 1.36
CA ALA A 233 -31.95 -18.29 0.28
C ALA A 233 -30.83 -17.73 -0.61
N VAL A 234 -29.68 -17.35 -0.02
CA VAL A 234 -28.48 -16.92 -0.76
C VAL A 234 -27.96 -18.06 -1.66
N ARG A 235 -27.83 -19.28 -1.13
CA ARG A 235 -27.36 -20.44 -1.92
C ARG A 235 -28.30 -20.76 -3.08
N GLN A 236 -29.61 -20.77 -2.85
CA GLN A 236 -30.62 -20.99 -3.89
C GLN A 236 -30.57 -19.90 -4.96
N SER A 237 -30.42 -18.64 -4.54
CA SER A 237 -30.25 -17.51 -5.46
C SER A 237 -29.00 -17.67 -6.31
N ILE A 238 -27.86 -18.04 -5.72
CA ILE A 238 -26.61 -18.29 -6.47
C ILE A 238 -26.81 -19.37 -7.54
N THR A 239 -27.47 -20.49 -7.21
CA THR A 239 -27.75 -21.56 -8.18
C THR A 239 -28.61 -21.07 -9.34
N LEU A 240 -29.61 -20.23 -9.07
CA LEU A 240 -30.46 -19.64 -10.12
C LEU A 240 -29.68 -18.64 -10.98
N LEU A 241 -28.98 -17.70 -10.35
CA LEU A 241 -28.18 -16.66 -10.99
C LEU A 241 -27.06 -17.25 -11.85
N ALA A 242 -26.49 -18.37 -11.44
CA ALA A 242 -25.43 -19.06 -12.17
C ALA A 242 -25.88 -19.59 -13.55
N ARG A 243 -27.18 -19.76 -13.82
CA ARG A 243 -27.66 -20.25 -15.12
C ARG A 243 -27.78 -19.16 -16.19
N SER A 244 -27.78 -17.90 -15.78
CA SER A 244 -27.91 -16.76 -16.70
C SER A 244 -26.54 -16.19 -17.07
N PRO A 245 -26.31 -15.77 -18.32
CA PRO A 245 -25.11 -15.04 -18.72
C PRO A 245 -25.15 -13.55 -18.32
N ALA A 246 -26.26 -13.07 -17.77
CA ALA A 246 -26.43 -11.66 -17.40
C ALA A 246 -25.46 -11.22 -16.29
N SER A 247 -25.24 -9.91 -16.22
CA SER A 247 -24.48 -9.27 -15.15
C SER A 247 -25.16 -9.50 -13.80
N VAL A 248 -24.33 -9.75 -12.77
CA VAL A 248 -24.81 -9.93 -11.39
C VAL A 248 -24.15 -8.87 -10.51
N LEU A 249 -24.96 -8.09 -9.80
CA LEU A 249 -24.52 -7.21 -8.73
C LEU A 249 -24.70 -7.89 -7.37
N ILE A 250 -23.61 -8.04 -6.64
CA ILE A 250 -23.57 -8.59 -5.28
C ILE A 250 -23.43 -7.43 -4.29
N GLU A 251 -24.44 -7.24 -3.46
CA GLU A 251 -24.49 -6.20 -2.43
C GLU A 251 -24.33 -6.84 -1.05
N GLY A 252 -23.52 -6.23 -0.19
CA GLY A 252 -23.37 -6.67 1.18
C GLY A 252 -22.19 -6.01 1.87
N GLU A 253 -22.23 -5.99 3.19
CA GLU A 253 -21.22 -5.30 4.00
C GLU A 253 -19.81 -5.89 3.83
N THR A 254 -18.81 -5.11 4.24
CA THR A 254 -17.42 -5.55 4.24
C THR A 254 -17.27 -6.81 5.10
N GLY A 255 -16.61 -7.84 4.57
CA GLY A 255 -16.39 -9.11 5.26
C GLY A 255 -17.57 -10.08 5.30
N SER A 256 -18.66 -9.82 4.53
CA SER A 256 -19.84 -10.71 4.48
C SER A 256 -19.67 -11.96 3.60
N GLY A 257 -18.66 -11.98 2.71
CA GLY A 257 -18.37 -13.11 1.81
C GLY A 257 -18.70 -12.87 0.33
N LYS A 258 -18.74 -11.62 -0.14
CA LYS A 258 -19.08 -11.27 -1.54
C LYS A 258 -18.24 -11.98 -2.59
N GLU A 259 -16.93 -12.06 -2.37
CA GLU A 259 -16.01 -12.74 -3.29
C GLU A 259 -16.29 -14.26 -3.37
N LEU A 260 -16.60 -14.89 -2.23
CA LEU A 260 -16.99 -16.32 -2.19
C LEU A 260 -18.27 -16.55 -3.01
N ALA A 261 -19.25 -15.65 -2.88
CA ALA A 261 -20.48 -15.72 -3.65
C ALA A 261 -20.23 -15.53 -5.16
N ALA A 262 -19.37 -14.60 -5.55
CA ALA A 262 -18.99 -14.40 -6.96
C ALA A 262 -18.34 -15.65 -7.56
N GLN A 263 -17.39 -16.26 -6.84
CA GLN A 263 -16.75 -17.50 -7.26
C GLN A 263 -17.76 -18.66 -7.34
N ALA A 264 -18.67 -18.76 -6.36
CA ALA A 264 -19.71 -19.79 -6.36
C ALA A 264 -20.68 -19.65 -7.56
N ILE A 265 -21.08 -18.43 -7.92
CA ILE A 265 -21.88 -18.15 -9.13
C ILE A 265 -21.13 -18.62 -10.38
N HIS A 266 -19.84 -18.28 -10.50
CA HIS A 266 -19.03 -18.69 -11.64
C HIS A 266 -18.93 -20.22 -11.73
N ARG A 267 -18.60 -20.91 -10.63
CA ARG A 267 -18.45 -22.39 -10.63
C ARG A 267 -19.76 -23.13 -10.88
N ALA A 268 -20.88 -22.56 -10.45
CA ALA A 268 -22.20 -23.13 -10.70
C ALA A 268 -22.68 -22.91 -12.15
N HIS A 269 -21.99 -22.10 -12.96
CA HIS A 269 -22.37 -21.84 -14.34
C HIS A 269 -22.12 -23.07 -15.23
N PRO A 270 -23.04 -23.45 -16.13
CA PRO A 270 -22.91 -24.66 -16.96
C PRO A 270 -21.62 -24.73 -17.78
N LEU A 271 -21.16 -23.61 -18.35
CA LEU A 271 -19.90 -23.57 -19.11
C LEU A 271 -18.66 -23.77 -18.23
N ALA A 272 -18.72 -23.43 -16.94
CA ALA A 272 -17.62 -23.68 -16.00
C ALA A 272 -17.55 -25.14 -15.54
N GLN A 273 -18.60 -25.93 -15.81
CA GLN A 273 -18.66 -27.37 -15.51
C GLN A 273 -18.17 -28.24 -16.68
N GLY A 274 -17.98 -27.65 -17.88
CA GLY A 274 -17.42 -28.33 -19.06
C GLY A 274 -15.89 -28.40 -19.08
N ARG A 275 -15.31 -29.17 -20.02
CA ARG A 275 -13.84 -29.30 -20.20
C ARG A 275 -13.17 -28.09 -20.87
N ALA A 276 -13.92 -27.07 -21.26
CA ALA A 276 -13.38 -25.85 -21.88
C ALA A 276 -12.83 -24.89 -20.81
N GLN A 277 -11.73 -24.19 -21.12
CA GLN A 277 -11.21 -23.13 -20.24
C GLN A 277 -12.25 -22.01 -20.10
N HIS A 278 -12.81 -21.87 -18.90
CA HIS A 278 -13.73 -20.79 -18.54
C HIS A 278 -13.06 -19.95 -17.43
N PRO A 279 -12.25 -18.93 -17.75
CA PRO A 279 -11.42 -18.23 -16.78
C PRO A 279 -12.26 -17.42 -15.78
N PHE A 280 -11.79 -17.32 -14.55
CA PHE A 280 -12.33 -16.39 -13.56
C PHE A 280 -11.24 -15.37 -13.23
N VAL A 281 -11.46 -14.10 -13.54
CA VAL A 281 -10.52 -13.01 -13.24
C VAL A 281 -11.18 -12.09 -12.23
N ALA A 282 -10.44 -11.65 -11.22
CA ALA A 282 -10.94 -10.71 -10.21
C ALA A 282 -10.04 -9.48 -10.11
N VAL A 283 -10.65 -8.33 -9.88
CA VAL A 283 -9.96 -7.07 -9.61
C VAL A 283 -10.70 -6.29 -8.54
N ASN A 284 -9.95 -5.70 -7.62
CA ASN A 284 -10.49 -4.81 -6.61
C ASN A 284 -10.33 -3.35 -7.10
N CYS A 285 -11.46 -2.68 -7.33
CA CYS A 285 -11.50 -1.34 -7.91
C CYS A 285 -11.08 -0.24 -6.91
N GLY A 286 -11.04 -0.53 -5.62
CA GLY A 286 -10.62 0.42 -4.58
C GLY A 286 -9.16 0.27 -4.13
N ALA A 287 -8.46 -0.79 -4.56
CA ALA A 287 -7.11 -1.11 -4.09
C ALA A 287 -5.98 -0.48 -4.94
N LEU A 288 -6.30 0.06 -6.12
CA LEU A 288 -5.33 0.57 -7.09
C LEU A 288 -5.56 2.05 -7.37
N ALA A 289 -4.47 2.79 -7.63
CA ALA A 289 -4.55 4.15 -8.16
C ALA A 289 -5.25 4.15 -9.53
N GLU A 290 -5.93 5.25 -9.88
CA GLU A 290 -6.77 5.35 -11.08
C GLU A 290 -6.05 4.92 -12.38
N SER A 291 -4.85 5.45 -12.64
CA SER A 291 -4.07 5.13 -13.84
C SER A 291 -3.63 3.66 -13.89
N LEU A 292 -3.35 3.06 -12.73
CA LEU A 292 -3.00 1.65 -12.64
C LEU A 292 -4.22 0.75 -12.85
N LEU A 293 -5.36 1.10 -12.25
CA LEU A 293 -6.62 0.39 -12.43
C LEU A 293 -7.05 0.43 -13.90
N GLU A 294 -6.90 1.57 -14.57
CA GLU A 294 -7.18 1.72 -16.00
C GLU A 294 -6.31 0.80 -16.85
N SER A 295 -5.00 0.84 -16.62
CA SER A 295 -4.01 0.03 -17.33
C SER A 295 -4.20 -1.48 -17.09
N GLU A 296 -4.56 -1.89 -15.88
CA GLU A 296 -4.87 -3.29 -15.57
C GLU A 296 -6.18 -3.74 -16.23
N LEU A 297 -7.27 -2.99 -16.11
CA LEU A 297 -8.57 -3.35 -16.69
C LEU A 297 -8.52 -3.46 -18.22
N PHE A 298 -8.05 -2.41 -18.88
CA PHE A 298 -8.16 -2.26 -20.34
C PHE A 298 -6.89 -2.64 -21.09
N GLY A 299 -5.76 -2.79 -20.39
CA GLY A 299 -4.45 -2.98 -21.03
C GLY A 299 -3.91 -1.68 -21.60
N HIS A 300 -2.69 -1.72 -22.12
CA HIS A 300 -2.06 -0.58 -22.77
C HIS A 300 -1.22 -1.01 -23.97
N GLU A 301 -1.13 -0.13 -24.97
CA GLU A 301 -0.15 -0.27 -26.04
C GLU A 301 1.22 0.24 -25.61
N GLU A 302 2.25 -0.13 -26.36
CA GLU A 302 3.58 0.40 -26.15
C GLU A 302 3.58 1.93 -26.31
N GLY A 303 4.18 2.64 -25.36
CA GLY A 303 4.24 4.11 -25.40
C GLY A 303 2.94 4.84 -25.01
N ALA A 304 1.92 4.13 -24.50
CA ALA A 304 0.66 4.75 -24.09
C ALA A 304 0.79 5.79 -22.96
N PHE A 305 1.78 5.64 -22.08
CA PHE A 305 2.15 6.58 -21.02
C PHE A 305 3.62 6.36 -20.61
N THR A 306 4.19 7.31 -19.87
CA THR A 306 5.56 7.22 -19.33
C THR A 306 5.66 6.06 -18.34
N GLY A 307 6.36 4.97 -18.70
CA GLY A 307 6.45 3.73 -17.91
C GLY A 307 5.64 2.54 -18.45
N ALA A 308 5.00 2.67 -19.62
CA ALA A 308 4.39 1.54 -20.32
C ALA A 308 5.44 0.48 -20.70
N ARG A 309 5.15 -0.81 -20.48
CA ARG A 309 6.10 -1.89 -20.81
C ARG A 309 6.34 -1.95 -22.32
N ARG A 310 7.60 -2.18 -22.73
CA ARG A 310 7.93 -2.52 -24.13
C ARG A 310 7.12 -3.74 -24.59
N GLY A 311 6.44 -3.62 -25.73
CA GLY A 311 5.50 -4.63 -26.25
C GLY A 311 4.04 -4.50 -25.79
N GLY A 312 3.71 -3.53 -24.91
CA GLY A 312 2.37 -3.35 -24.36
C GLY A 312 1.93 -4.47 -23.39
N ARG A 313 0.72 -4.37 -22.86
CA ARG A 313 0.15 -5.38 -21.94
C ARG A 313 -1.34 -5.56 -22.19
N ALA A 314 -1.77 -6.81 -22.29
CA ALA A 314 -3.19 -7.16 -22.36
C ALA A 314 -3.90 -6.87 -21.03
N GLY A 315 -5.14 -6.37 -21.12
CA GLY A 315 -5.96 -6.05 -19.95
C GLY A 315 -6.67 -7.26 -19.34
N LEU A 316 -7.26 -7.06 -18.16
CA LEU A 316 -8.05 -8.08 -17.47
C LEU A 316 -9.32 -8.47 -18.24
N PHE A 317 -9.89 -7.55 -19.04
CA PHE A 317 -10.98 -7.91 -19.96
C PHE A 317 -10.55 -8.92 -21.02
N GLU A 318 -9.33 -8.80 -21.54
CA GLU A 318 -8.78 -9.77 -22.50
C GLU A 318 -8.49 -11.11 -21.79
N ALA A 319 -7.92 -11.05 -20.58
CA ALA A 319 -7.64 -12.25 -19.78
C ALA A 319 -8.91 -13.02 -19.35
N ALA A 320 -10.04 -12.31 -19.17
CA ALA A 320 -11.32 -12.89 -18.81
C ALA A 320 -12.14 -13.37 -20.02
N HIS A 321 -11.62 -13.24 -21.25
CA HIS A 321 -12.33 -13.62 -22.47
C HIS A 321 -12.77 -15.10 -22.42
N GLY A 322 -14.04 -15.35 -22.73
CA GLY A 322 -14.67 -16.68 -22.65
C GLY A 322 -15.06 -17.10 -21.23
N GLY A 323 -14.89 -16.23 -20.23
CA GLY A 323 -15.13 -16.53 -18.81
C GLY A 323 -15.85 -15.42 -18.06
N THR A 324 -15.39 -15.11 -16.85
CA THR A 324 -16.01 -14.16 -15.94
C THR A 324 -14.99 -13.17 -15.37
N LEU A 325 -15.36 -11.90 -15.33
CA LEU A 325 -14.64 -10.85 -14.64
C LEU A 325 -15.43 -10.41 -13.40
N LEU A 326 -14.81 -10.54 -12.22
CA LEU A 326 -15.27 -9.98 -10.96
C LEU A 326 -14.69 -8.56 -10.79
N LEU A 327 -15.59 -7.58 -10.70
CA LEU A 327 -15.29 -6.21 -10.30
C LEU A 327 -15.65 -6.03 -8.82
N ASP A 328 -14.69 -6.29 -7.93
CA ASP A 328 -14.87 -6.10 -6.49
C ASP A 328 -14.73 -4.63 -6.12
N GLU A 329 -15.50 -4.21 -5.12
CA GLU A 329 -15.68 -2.83 -4.69
C GLU A 329 -15.95 -1.83 -5.83
N ILE A 330 -16.85 -2.20 -6.75
CA ILE A 330 -17.20 -1.38 -7.93
C ILE A 330 -17.65 0.05 -7.58
N GLY A 331 -18.22 0.26 -6.39
CA GLY A 331 -18.63 1.57 -5.90
C GLY A 331 -17.49 2.56 -5.67
N GLU A 332 -16.24 2.08 -5.61
CA GLU A 332 -15.04 2.91 -5.46
C GLU A 332 -14.37 3.24 -6.81
N MET A 333 -14.93 2.77 -7.94
CA MET A 333 -14.39 3.04 -9.26
C MET A 333 -14.50 4.54 -9.63
N PRO A 334 -13.41 5.20 -10.07
CA PRO A 334 -13.45 6.58 -10.55
C PRO A 334 -14.43 6.80 -11.71
N LEU A 335 -15.13 7.94 -11.73
CA LEU A 335 -16.11 8.31 -12.76
C LEU A 335 -15.59 8.21 -14.21
N PRO A 336 -14.33 8.61 -14.52
CA PRO A 336 -13.79 8.45 -15.88
C PRO A 336 -13.77 6.98 -16.32
N LEU A 337 -13.37 6.07 -15.42
CA LEU A 337 -13.32 4.64 -15.70
C LEU A 337 -14.70 4.00 -15.80
N GLN A 338 -15.70 4.51 -15.07
CA GLN A 338 -17.10 4.06 -15.21
C GLN A 338 -17.63 4.27 -16.64
N THR A 339 -17.26 5.37 -17.29
CA THR A 339 -17.65 5.66 -18.68
C THR A 339 -17.02 4.67 -19.65
N ARG A 340 -15.73 4.34 -19.46
CA ARG A 340 -15.04 3.33 -20.28
C ARG A 340 -15.59 1.94 -20.05
N LEU A 341 -15.84 1.57 -18.80
CA LEU A 341 -16.47 0.30 -18.45
C LEU A 341 -17.81 0.15 -19.15
N LEU A 342 -18.69 1.15 -19.07
CA LEU A 342 -19.99 1.11 -19.74
C LEU A 342 -19.87 0.81 -21.24
N ARG A 343 -18.96 1.49 -21.95
CA ARG A 343 -18.71 1.23 -23.38
C ARG A 343 -18.29 -0.21 -23.63
N VAL A 344 -17.38 -0.75 -22.83
CA VAL A 344 -16.98 -2.16 -22.93
C VAL A 344 -18.16 -3.11 -22.74
N LEU A 345 -19.06 -2.81 -21.78
CA LEU A 345 -20.26 -3.62 -21.54
C LEU A 345 -21.30 -3.54 -22.66
N GLU A 346 -21.41 -2.41 -23.34
CA GLU A 346 -22.35 -2.17 -24.43
C GLU A 346 -21.84 -2.73 -25.75
N GLU A 347 -20.62 -2.36 -26.13
CA GLU A 347 -20.00 -2.70 -27.42
C GLU A 347 -19.41 -4.11 -27.44
N ARG A 348 -19.18 -4.71 -26.26
CA ARG A 348 -18.48 -6.01 -26.09
C ARG A 348 -17.11 -6.00 -26.76
N GLN A 349 -16.43 -4.86 -26.70
CA GLN A 349 -15.11 -4.64 -27.24
C GLN A 349 -14.29 -3.84 -26.22
N VAL A 350 -12.99 -4.10 -26.17
CA VAL A 350 -12.05 -3.32 -25.36
C VAL A 350 -11.04 -2.63 -26.27
N ILE A 351 -10.71 -1.38 -25.96
CA ILE A 351 -9.65 -0.63 -26.60
C ILE A 351 -8.57 -0.40 -25.53
N ARG A 352 -7.34 -0.81 -25.83
CA ARG A 352 -6.21 -0.60 -24.93
C ARG A 352 -5.90 0.89 -24.78
N VAL A 353 -5.39 1.29 -23.62
CA VAL A 353 -4.94 2.66 -23.39
C VAL A 353 -3.87 3.03 -24.42
N GLY A 354 -4.03 4.18 -25.08
CA GLY A 354 -3.15 4.65 -26.16
C GLY A 354 -3.37 4.00 -27.52
N GLY A 355 -4.17 2.92 -27.59
CA GLY A 355 -4.49 2.23 -28.83
C GLY A 355 -5.80 2.70 -29.48
N THR A 356 -5.99 2.31 -30.74
CA THR A 356 -7.22 2.57 -31.52
C THR A 356 -7.92 1.29 -31.96
N ARG A 357 -7.26 0.14 -31.79
CA ARG A 357 -7.81 -1.16 -32.19
C ARG A 357 -8.83 -1.65 -31.17
N ALA A 358 -10.06 -1.85 -31.63
CA ALA A 358 -11.08 -2.52 -30.83
C ALA A 358 -10.87 -4.04 -30.85
N ILE A 359 -10.86 -4.66 -29.68
CA ILE A 359 -10.64 -6.08 -29.47
C ILE A 359 -11.96 -6.69 -28.98
N PRO A 360 -12.61 -7.59 -29.75
CA PRO A 360 -13.86 -8.20 -29.33
C PRO A 360 -13.67 -9.09 -28.11
N ILE A 361 -14.56 -8.93 -27.13
CA ILE A 361 -14.54 -9.71 -25.89
C ILE A 361 -15.89 -10.36 -25.60
N ASN A 362 -15.84 -11.55 -25.01
CA ASN A 362 -17.01 -12.22 -24.48
C ASN A 362 -16.77 -12.53 -23.00
N VAL A 363 -17.24 -11.65 -22.12
CA VAL A 363 -16.96 -11.73 -20.68
C VAL A 363 -18.26 -11.57 -19.91
N ARG A 364 -18.54 -12.50 -19.00
CA ARG A 364 -19.60 -12.35 -18.01
C ARG A 364 -19.11 -11.45 -16.88
N ILE A 365 -19.94 -10.51 -16.45
CA ILE A 365 -19.58 -9.57 -15.38
C ILE A 365 -20.28 -9.96 -14.08
N ILE A 366 -19.49 -10.04 -13.02
CA ILE A 366 -19.99 -10.05 -11.65
C ILE A 366 -19.40 -8.82 -10.97
N SER A 367 -20.22 -8.03 -10.30
CA SER A 367 -19.76 -6.87 -9.54
C SER A 367 -20.10 -7.04 -8.07
N ALA A 368 -19.23 -6.59 -7.18
CA ALA A 368 -19.46 -6.64 -5.75
C ALA A 368 -19.22 -5.26 -5.12
N THR A 369 -20.01 -4.91 -4.11
CA THR A 369 -19.82 -3.64 -3.38
C THR A 369 -20.44 -3.68 -1.98
N HIS A 370 -19.85 -2.92 -1.06
CA HIS A 370 -20.44 -2.60 0.23
C HIS A 370 -21.26 -1.28 0.24
N CYS A 371 -21.15 -0.49 -0.82
CA CYS A 371 -21.79 0.81 -0.93
C CYS A 371 -23.22 0.70 -1.48
N ALA A 372 -24.14 1.53 -1.00
CA ALA A 372 -25.45 1.68 -1.62
C ALA A 372 -25.32 2.45 -2.94
N LEU A 373 -25.17 1.74 -4.07
CA LEU A 373 -24.92 2.38 -5.38
C LEU A 373 -26.01 3.37 -5.78
N GLN A 374 -27.27 3.12 -5.44
CA GLN A 374 -28.36 4.08 -5.68
C GLN A 374 -28.18 5.42 -4.95
N ALA A 375 -27.58 5.41 -3.75
CA ALA A 375 -27.21 6.63 -3.06
C ALA A 375 -26.04 7.33 -3.77
N ARG A 376 -25.00 6.57 -4.15
CA ARG A 376 -23.86 7.10 -4.91
C ARG A 376 -24.28 7.71 -6.26
N VAL A 377 -25.32 7.16 -6.91
CA VAL A 377 -25.92 7.72 -8.12
C VAL A 377 -26.56 9.08 -7.84
N ARG A 378 -27.37 9.19 -6.77
CA ARG A 378 -27.98 10.47 -6.37
C ARG A 378 -26.95 11.53 -6.00
N GLU A 379 -25.81 11.11 -5.45
CA GLU A 379 -24.68 11.96 -5.10
C GLU A 379 -23.78 12.33 -6.30
N GLY A 380 -24.06 11.81 -7.50
CA GLY A 380 -23.23 12.03 -8.68
C GLY A 380 -21.86 11.32 -8.65
N ARG A 381 -21.66 10.38 -7.72
CA ARG A 381 -20.42 9.60 -7.55
C ARG A 381 -20.44 8.27 -8.31
N PHE A 382 -21.59 7.89 -8.85
CA PHE A 382 -21.75 6.70 -9.69
C PHE A 382 -22.72 7.00 -10.83
N ARG A 383 -22.44 6.50 -12.03
CA ARG A 383 -23.32 6.77 -13.18
C ARG A 383 -24.56 5.89 -13.16
N ALA A 384 -25.72 6.49 -13.43
CA ALA A 384 -27.01 5.80 -13.41
C ALA A 384 -27.10 4.71 -14.51
N ASP A 385 -26.59 5.00 -15.70
CA ASP A 385 -26.56 4.08 -16.85
C ASP A 385 -25.76 2.80 -16.54
N LEU A 386 -24.56 2.96 -15.99
CA LEU A 386 -23.71 1.84 -15.55
C LEU A 386 -24.39 1.04 -14.44
N TYR A 387 -25.05 1.70 -13.48
CA TYR A 387 -25.77 1.01 -12.42
C TYR A 387 -26.83 0.04 -12.99
N TYR A 388 -27.68 0.50 -13.90
CA TYR A 388 -28.70 -0.35 -14.50
C TYR A 388 -28.10 -1.47 -15.36
N ARG A 389 -26.93 -1.24 -15.99
CA ARG A 389 -26.22 -2.26 -16.78
C ARG A 389 -25.60 -3.35 -15.91
N LEU A 390 -25.11 -3.01 -14.72
CA LEU A 390 -24.51 -3.96 -13.77
C LEU A 390 -25.56 -4.69 -12.92
N ALA A 391 -26.64 -4.00 -12.54
CA ALA A 391 -27.63 -4.49 -11.59
C ALA A 391 -28.81 -5.22 -12.26
N VAL A 392 -28.56 -5.94 -13.37
CA VAL A 392 -29.58 -6.72 -14.10
C VAL A 392 -30.09 -7.85 -13.22
N LEU A 393 -29.18 -8.60 -12.61
CA LEU A 393 -29.48 -9.55 -11.56
C LEU A 393 -28.82 -9.08 -10.26
N ARG A 394 -29.47 -9.34 -9.12
CA ARG A 394 -29.00 -8.86 -7.82
C ARG A 394 -28.92 -10.00 -6.83
N LEU A 395 -27.88 -10.00 -6.02
CA LEU A 395 -27.69 -10.89 -4.89
C LEU A 395 -27.35 -10.05 -3.66
N TYR A 396 -28.16 -10.17 -2.62
CA TYR A 396 -27.86 -9.54 -1.33
C TYR A 396 -27.24 -10.57 -0.38
N LEU A 397 -26.11 -10.22 0.24
CA LEU A 397 -25.47 -11.01 1.29
C LEU A 397 -25.79 -10.41 2.66
N PRO A 398 -26.53 -11.13 3.52
CA PRO A 398 -26.95 -10.61 4.81
C PRO A 398 -25.74 -10.43 5.75
N PRO A 399 -25.70 -9.33 6.50
CA PRO A 399 -24.69 -9.13 7.53
C PRO A 399 -24.85 -10.16 8.66
N LEU A 400 -23.78 -10.44 9.38
CA LEU A 400 -23.71 -11.51 10.38
C LEU A 400 -24.74 -11.30 11.51
N ARG A 401 -25.03 -10.04 11.87
CA ARG A 401 -26.06 -9.68 12.86
C ARG A 401 -27.49 -10.05 12.45
N GLU A 402 -27.77 -10.24 11.16
CA GLU A 402 -29.08 -10.70 10.66
C GLU A 402 -29.16 -12.23 10.57
N ARG A 403 -28.04 -12.93 10.81
CA ARG A 403 -27.92 -14.40 10.78
C ARG A 403 -27.13 -14.93 11.97
N THR A 404 -27.44 -14.43 13.17
CA THR A 404 -26.77 -14.82 14.43
C THR A 404 -26.87 -16.32 14.74
N GLN A 405 -27.86 -17.02 14.19
CA GLN A 405 -27.99 -18.48 14.27
C GLN A 405 -26.79 -19.23 13.66
N ASP A 406 -26.09 -18.62 12.70
CA ASP A 406 -24.90 -19.20 12.07
C ASP A 406 -23.62 -18.97 12.90
N LEU A 407 -23.68 -18.06 13.86
CA LEU A 407 -22.51 -17.61 14.63
C LEU A 407 -21.81 -18.76 15.37
N PRO A 408 -22.50 -19.70 16.04
CA PRO A 408 -21.83 -20.79 16.74
C PRO A 408 -21.00 -21.69 15.81
N GLN A 409 -21.58 -22.08 14.67
CA GLN A 409 -20.92 -22.94 13.70
C GLN A 409 -19.75 -22.22 13.03
N LEU A 410 -19.93 -20.94 12.68
CA LEU A 410 -18.88 -20.11 12.08
C LEU A 410 -17.72 -19.88 13.05
N ALA A 411 -18.01 -19.52 14.30
CA ALA A 411 -16.98 -19.28 15.32
C ALA A 411 -16.17 -20.55 15.58
N GLN A 412 -16.84 -21.69 15.72
CA GLN A 412 -16.17 -22.97 15.93
C GLN A 412 -15.27 -23.33 14.75
N TRP A 413 -15.76 -23.12 13.53
CA TRP A 413 -14.96 -23.38 12.35
C TRP A 413 -13.75 -22.45 12.24
N CYS A 414 -13.93 -21.15 12.41
CA CYS A 414 -12.84 -20.17 12.37
C CYS A 414 -11.76 -20.49 13.41
N LEU A 415 -12.16 -20.86 14.63
CA LEU A 415 -11.24 -21.22 15.70
C LEU A 415 -10.47 -22.51 15.40
N LYS A 416 -11.15 -23.55 14.87
CA LYS A 416 -10.48 -24.78 14.43
C LYS A 416 -9.45 -24.52 13.33
N GLN A 417 -9.77 -23.65 12.37
CA GLN A 417 -8.80 -23.26 11.32
C GLN A 417 -7.62 -22.51 11.91
N ALA A 418 -7.85 -21.53 12.79
CA ALA A 418 -6.79 -20.77 13.43
C ALA A 418 -5.85 -21.64 14.28
N LEU A 419 -6.40 -22.59 15.05
CA LEU A 419 -5.58 -23.53 15.83
C LEU A 419 -4.74 -24.45 14.94
N ALA A 420 -5.30 -24.91 13.81
CA ALA A 420 -4.57 -25.71 12.84
C ALA A 420 -3.45 -24.92 12.14
N GLU A 421 -3.70 -23.65 11.79
CA GLU A 421 -2.70 -22.73 11.21
C GLU A 421 -1.51 -22.49 12.18
N LEU A 422 -1.76 -22.51 13.50
CA LEU A 422 -0.76 -22.33 14.54
C LEU A 422 -0.13 -23.64 15.05
N GLU A 423 -0.53 -24.79 14.50
CA GLU A 423 -0.12 -26.13 14.95
C GLU A 423 -0.44 -26.41 16.45
N VAL A 424 -1.43 -25.69 17.01
CA VAL A 424 -1.87 -25.85 18.40
C VAL A 424 -2.92 -26.95 18.50
N ARG A 425 -2.72 -27.90 19.41
CA ARG A 425 -3.74 -28.93 19.68
C ARG A 425 -4.94 -28.30 20.38
N ALA A 426 -6.10 -28.43 19.76
CA ALA A 426 -7.36 -28.01 20.37
C ALA A 426 -7.59 -28.75 21.70
N HIS A 427 -7.89 -27.98 22.76
CA HIS A 427 -8.28 -28.55 24.05
C HIS A 427 -9.56 -29.40 23.88
N PRO A 428 -9.69 -30.58 24.54
CA PRO A 428 -10.87 -31.44 24.40
C PRO A 428 -12.21 -30.73 24.69
N ASN A 429 -12.20 -29.74 25.59
CA ASN A 429 -13.38 -28.97 25.97
C ASN A 429 -13.62 -27.69 25.15
N LEU A 430 -12.88 -27.46 24.05
CA LEU A 430 -12.96 -26.23 23.26
C LEU A 430 -14.40 -25.87 22.83
N HIS A 431 -15.21 -26.87 22.50
CA HIS A 431 -16.61 -26.66 22.13
C HIS A 431 -17.45 -26.13 23.30
N ALA A 432 -17.26 -26.66 24.51
CA ALA A 432 -17.97 -26.22 25.70
C ALA A 432 -17.56 -24.81 26.12
N GLU A 433 -16.27 -24.48 26.04
CA GLU A 433 -15.78 -23.12 26.34
C GLU A 433 -16.30 -22.09 25.32
N LEU A 434 -16.29 -22.42 24.03
CA LEU A 434 -16.87 -21.55 23.01
C LEU A 434 -18.38 -21.34 23.23
N ALA A 435 -19.11 -22.39 23.62
CA ALA A 435 -20.53 -22.29 23.93
C ALA A 435 -20.81 -21.37 25.13
N ARG A 436 -19.94 -21.38 26.16
CA ARG A 436 -20.05 -20.46 27.30
C ARG A 436 -19.84 -18.99 26.90
N CYS A 437 -18.98 -18.73 25.93
CA CYS A 437 -18.74 -17.39 25.38
C CYS A 437 -19.82 -16.92 24.40
N MET A 438 -20.73 -17.81 23.96
CA MET A 438 -21.70 -17.50 22.90
C MET A 438 -22.62 -16.32 23.20
N PRO A 439 -23.13 -16.11 24.44
CA PRO A 439 -23.95 -14.94 24.76
C PRO A 439 -23.20 -13.61 24.51
N LEU A 440 -21.90 -13.57 24.79
CA LEU A 440 -21.06 -12.39 24.54
C LEU A 440 -20.86 -12.17 23.04
N LEU A 441 -20.56 -13.24 22.29
CA LEU A 441 -20.38 -13.17 20.85
C LEU A 441 -21.68 -12.75 20.13
N ALA A 442 -22.82 -13.26 20.58
CA ALA A 442 -24.14 -12.95 20.02
C ALA A 442 -24.61 -11.52 20.35
N GLY A 443 -24.14 -10.95 21.46
CA GLY A 443 -24.44 -9.56 21.86
C GLY A 443 -23.67 -8.50 21.09
N TYR A 444 -22.68 -8.89 20.28
CA TYR A 444 -21.85 -7.96 19.49
C TYR A 444 -22.39 -7.78 18.06
N GLY A 445 -22.30 -6.56 17.53
CA GLY A 445 -22.90 -6.20 16.23
C GLY A 445 -22.15 -6.70 14.99
N TRP A 446 -20.91 -7.16 15.13
CA TRP A 446 -20.05 -7.66 14.05
C TRP A 446 -19.97 -6.74 12.82
N PRO A 447 -19.54 -5.47 12.95
CA PRO A 447 -19.42 -4.54 11.81
C PRO A 447 -18.48 -5.04 10.71
N GLY A 448 -17.46 -5.85 11.03
CA GLY A 448 -16.59 -6.49 10.04
C GLY A 448 -17.01 -7.92 9.66
N ASN A 449 -18.23 -8.33 10.05
CA ASN A 449 -18.86 -9.60 9.67
C ASN A 449 -17.96 -10.83 9.93
N VAL A 450 -17.92 -11.78 8.98
CA VAL A 450 -17.17 -13.03 9.12
C VAL A 450 -15.65 -12.78 9.13
N ARG A 451 -15.18 -11.69 8.49
CA ARG A 451 -13.77 -11.30 8.52
C ARG A 451 -13.33 -10.91 9.94
N GLU A 452 -14.13 -10.11 10.63
CA GLU A 452 -13.89 -9.75 12.02
C GLU A 452 -13.98 -10.96 12.95
N LEU A 453 -14.99 -11.82 12.76
CA LEU A 453 -15.11 -13.07 13.52
C LEU A 453 -13.86 -13.94 13.36
N ARG A 454 -13.35 -14.12 12.14
CA ARG A 454 -12.10 -14.84 11.89
C ARG A 454 -10.93 -14.22 12.65
N ASN A 455 -10.76 -12.90 12.59
CA ASN A 455 -9.68 -12.19 13.29
C ASN A 455 -9.79 -12.32 14.81
N VAL A 456 -11.00 -12.30 15.37
CA VAL A 456 -11.23 -12.54 16.80
C VAL A 456 -10.83 -13.98 17.16
N MET A 457 -11.28 -14.98 16.38
CA MET A 457 -10.94 -16.39 16.65
C MET A 457 -9.44 -16.67 16.49
N GLN A 458 -8.75 -16.00 15.57
CA GLN A 458 -7.29 -16.07 15.45
C GLN A 458 -6.59 -15.52 16.70
N ARG A 459 -7.05 -14.38 17.24
CA ARG A 459 -6.54 -13.84 18.51
C ARG A 459 -6.79 -14.81 19.67
N VAL A 460 -7.98 -15.39 19.75
CA VAL A 460 -8.29 -16.41 20.77
C VAL A 460 -7.36 -17.62 20.64
N ALA A 461 -7.12 -18.10 19.42
CA ALA A 461 -6.22 -19.24 19.19
C ALA A 461 -4.78 -18.96 19.66
N LEU A 462 -4.27 -17.74 19.48
CA LEU A 462 -2.95 -17.34 19.99
C LEU A 462 -2.87 -17.44 21.51
N TRP A 463 -3.89 -16.94 22.24
CA TRP A 463 -3.95 -17.03 23.69
C TRP A 463 -4.13 -18.46 24.23
N LEU A 464 -4.61 -19.39 23.41
CA LEU A 464 -4.74 -20.80 23.77
C LEU A 464 -3.47 -21.61 23.47
N GLY A 465 -2.56 -21.07 22.65
CA GLY A 465 -1.32 -21.73 22.23
C GLY A 465 -0.06 -21.29 22.97
N GLY A 466 -0.11 -20.16 23.69
CA GLY A 466 0.91 -19.74 24.66
C GLY A 466 0.50 -20.16 26.06
#